data_AF-A0A4Q8B901-F1
#
_entry.id   AF-A0A4Q8B901-F1
#
_cell.length_a   1.000
_cell.length_b   1.000
_cell.length_c   1.000
_cell.angle_alpha   90.00
_cell.angle_beta   90.00
_cell.angle_gamma   90.00
#
_symmetry.space_group_name_H-M   'P 1'
#
loop_
_entity.id
_entity.type
_entity.pdbx_description
1 polymer ?
#
loop_
_entity_poly.entity_id
_entity_poly.type
_entity_poly.pdbx_seq_one_letter_code
_entity_poly.pdbx_strand_id
1 'polypeptide(L)'
;MEPARRAAWDAYLTLRVGLLPDLDALPVEDRRVAAKLTGLAVRIHRHAPLWADYGSRLVTVVSRARKLQRAGDRAGLTAVLRVMVLWLFRLSRGAVRLPGAQQ
;
A
#
# COMPACT_ATOMS: atom_id res chain seq x y z
N MET A 1 3.79 15.81 12.44
CA MET A 1 3.06 15.05 11.40
C MET A 1 2.14 14.07 12.10
N GLU A 2 0.84 14.17 11.87
CA GLU A 2 -0.19 13.34 12.50
C GLU A 2 0.08 11.83 12.25
N PRO A 3 -0.10 10.93 13.24
CA PRO A 3 0.29 9.51 13.13
C PRO A 3 -0.24 8.80 11.89
N ALA A 4 -1.48 9.10 11.50
CA ALA A 4 -2.12 8.57 10.29
C ALA A 4 -1.38 8.98 9.00
N ARG A 5 -0.96 10.25 8.90
CA ARG A 5 -0.25 10.78 7.73
C ARG A 5 1.15 10.21 7.61
N ARG A 6 1.85 10.05 8.75
CA ARG A 6 3.18 9.40 8.79
C ARG A 6 3.08 7.95 8.31
N ALA A 7 2.14 7.19 8.86
CA ALA A 7 1.94 5.80 8.45
C ALA A 7 1.61 5.67 6.96
N ALA A 8 0.80 6.59 6.42
CA ALA A 8 0.48 6.61 4.99
C ALA A 8 1.72 6.92 4.14
N TRP A 9 2.56 7.88 4.57
CA TRP A 9 3.81 8.23 3.90
C TRP A 9 4.80 7.06 3.87
N ASP A 10 4.99 6.37 4.99
CA ASP A 10 5.91 5.23 5.08
C ASP A 10 5.45 4.05 4.20
N ALA A 11 4.14 3.79 4.14
CA ALA A 11 3.57 2.81 3.23
C ALA A 11 3.69 3.23 1.75
N TYR A 12 3.50 4.53 1.45
CA TYR A 12 3.72 5.10 0.12
C TYR A 12 5.18 4.88 -0.33
N LEU A 13 6.16 5.18 0.53
CA LEU A 13 7.57 4.97 0.21
C LEU A 13 7.88 3.48 -0.02
N THR A 14 7.37 2.60 0.84
CA THR A 14 7.52 1.15 0.68
C THR A 14 7.10 0.67 -0.72
N LEU A 15 6.02 1.25 -1.27
CA LEU A 15 5.58 0.95 -2.63
C LEU A 15 6.43 1.62 -3.70
N ARG A 16 6.60 2.95 -3.59
CA ARG A 16 7.15 3.79 -4.67
C ARG A 16 8.65 3.58 -4.89
N VAL A 17 9.40 3.42 -3.80
CA VAL A 17 10.86 3.25 -3.84
C VAL A 17 11.30 1.82 -3.56
N GLY A 18 10.40 0.96 -3.06
CA GLY A 18 10.70 -0.42 -2.69
C GLY A 18 10.09 -1.45 -3.64
N LEU A 19 8.77 -1.55 -3.67
CA LEU A 19 8.07 -2.69 -4.30
C LEU A 19 7.91 -2.53 -5.81
N LEU A 20 7.61 -1.33 -6.31
CA LEU A 20 7.47 -1.08 -7.74
C LEU A 20 8.80 -1.25 -8.50
N PRO A 21 9.94 -0.69 -8.04
CA PRO A 21 11.22 -0.93 -8.68
C PRO A 21 11.64 -2.41 -8.68
N ASP A 22 11.35 -3.14 -7.60
CA ASP A 22 11.59 -4.58 -7.54
C ASP A 22 10.79 -5.35 -8.60
N LEU A 23 9.55 -4.94 -8.90
CA LEU A 23 8.75 -5.60 -9.94
C LEU A 23 9.24 -5.33 -11.36
N ASP A 24 9.95 -4.21 -11.57
CA ASP A 24 10.60 -3.91 -12.84
C ASP A 24 11.85 -4.78 -13.03
N ALA A 25 12.56 -5.09 -11.94
CA ALA A 25 13.83 -5.82 -11.96
C ALA A 25 13.72 -7.34 -11.71
N LEU A 26 12.69 -7.80 -11.00
CA LEU A 26 12.58 -9.17 -10.50
C LEU A 26 11.31 -9.87 -11.02
N PRO A 27 11.32 -11.21 -11.12
CA PRO A 27 10.10 -11.98 -11.32
C PRO A 27 9.06 -11.68 -10.22
N VAL A 28 7.77 -11.72 -10.58
CA VAL A 28 6.67 -11.46 -9.61
C VAL A 28 6.68 -12.47 -8.46
N GLU A 29 7.12 -13.70 -8.74
CA GLU A 29 7.21 -14.82 -7.80
C GLU A 29 8.45 -14.74 -6.90
N ASP A 30 9.33 -13.75 -7.12
CA ASP A 30 10.54 -13.57 -6.34
C ASP A 30 10.22 -13.42 -4.83
N ARG A 31 11.00 -14.11 -4.00
CA ARG A 31 10.81 -14.14 -2.55
C ARG A 31 10.92 -12.74 -1.92
N ARG A 32 11.73 -11.85 -2.49
CA ARG A 32 11.89 -10.45 -2.03
C ARG A 32 10.62 -9.66 -2.28
N VAL A 33 10.01 -9.81 -3.46
CA VAL A 33 8.70 -9.21 -3.78
C VAL A 33 7.65 -9.71 -2.79
N ALA A 34 7.57 -11.03 -2.59
CA ALA A 34 6.61 -11.64 -1.66
C ALA A 34 6.80 -11.17 -0.20
N ALA A 35 8.05 -11.05 0.27
CA ALA A 35 8.37 -10.57 1.61
C ALA A 35 7.99 -9.10 1.80
N LYS A 36 8.34 -8.22 0.85
CA LYS A 36 7.95 -6.80 0.87
C LYS A 36 6.44 -6.63 0.86
N LEU A 37 5.73 -7.41 0.03
CA LEU A 37 4.26 -7.39 -0.04
C LEU A 37 3.61 -7.84 1.28
N THR A 38 4.18 -8.86 1.93
CA THR A 38 3.71 -9.33 3.24
C THR A 38 3.94 -8.28 4.32
N GLY A 39 5.12 -7.66 4.36
CA GLY A 39 5.42 -6.57 5.29
C GLY A 39 4.54 -5.33 5.07
N LEU A 40 4.21 -5.03 3.81
CA LEU A 40 3.23 -3.99 3.48
C LEU A 40 1.84 -4.36 4.01
N ALA A 41 1.38 -5.59 3.76
CA ALA A 41 0.07 -6.05 4.24
C ALA A 41 -0.07 -5.92 5.76
N VAL A 42 0.95 -6.36 6.52
CA VAL A 42 0.97 -6.22 7.98
C VAL A 42 0.85 -4.74 8.40
N ARG A 43 1.59 -3.84 7.75
CA ARG A 43 1.51 -2.39 8.04
C ARG A 43 0.15 -1.81 7.69
N ILE A 44 -0.42 -2.15 6.54
CA ILE A 44 -1.74 -1.71 6.14
C ILE A 44 -2.80 -2.18 7.13
N HIS A 45 -2.78 -3.46 7.54
CA HIS A 45 -3.72 -3.98 8.55
C HIS A 45 -3.59 -3.26 9.88
N ARG A 46 -2.36 -2.99 10.34
CA ARG A 46 -2.09 -2.28 11.59
C ARG A 46 -2.63 -0.85 11.58
N HIS A 47 -2.48 -0.15 10.46
CA HIS A 47 -2.80 1.29 10.37
C HIS A 47 -4.14 1.59 9.70
N ALA A 48 -4.84 0.60 9.15
CA ALA A 48 -6.15 0.78 8.53
C ALA A 48 -7.16 1.55 9.38
N PRO A 49 -7.27 1.34 10.72
CA PRO A 49 -8.19 2.12 11.56
C PRO A 49 -7.92 3.63 11.54
N LEU A 50 -6.71 4.06 11.20
CA LEU A 50 -6.31 5.48 11.15
C LEU A 50 -6.77 6.20 9.86
N TRP A 51 -7.24 5.46 8.85
CA TRP A 51 -7.51 6.00 7.51
C TRP A 51 -8.99 5.95 7.09
N ALA A 52 -9.92 5.79 8.04
CA ALA A 52 -11.36 5.77 7.74
C ALA A 52 -11.72 4.72 6.66
N ASP A 53 -12.63 5.08 5.75
CA ASP A 53 -13.00 4.30 4.56
C ASP A 53 -11.82 3.89 3.68
N TYR A 54 -10.71 4.63 3.67
CA TYR A 54 -9.53 4.20 2.91
C TYR A 54 -8.81 3.03 3.56
N GLY A 55 -8.95 2.84 4.88
CA GLY A 55 -8.36 1.70 5.60
C GLY A 55 -8.86 0.37 5.08
N SER A 56 -10.18 0.18 5.04
CA SER A 56 -10.82 -1.05 4.54
C SER A 56 -10.53 -1.30 3.05
N ARG A 57 -10.50 -0.23 2.25
CA ARG A 57 -10.11 -0.28 0.84
C ARG A 57 -8.66 -0.73 0.67
N LEU A 58 -7.72 -0.17 1.43
CA LEU A 58 -6.31 -0.55 1.37
C LEU A 58 -6.10 -2.01 1.81
N VAL A 59 -6.82 -2.49 2.83
CA VAL A 59 -6.82 -3.91 3.24
C VAL A 59 -7.30 -4.83 2.12
N THR A 60 -8.36 -4.42 1.41
CA THR A 60 -8.90 -5.19 0.28
C THR A 60 -7.89 -5.23 -0.88
N VAL A 61 -7.32 -4.08 -1.23
CA VAL A 61 -6.37 -3.97 -2.35
C VAL A 61 -5.06 -4.70 -2.06
N VAL A 62 -4.50 -4.60 -0.85
CA VAL A 62 -3.28 -5.35 -0.51
C VAL A 62 -3.52 -6.86 -0.49
N SER A 63 -4.72 -7.30 -0.08
CA SER A 63 -5.12 -8.71 -0.17
C SER A 63 -5.21 -9.18 -1.62
N ARG A 64 -5.76 -8.34 -2.52
CA ARG A 64 -5.79 -8.61 -3.96
C ARG A 64 -4.39 -8.64 -4.56
N ALA A 65 -3.50 -7.73 -4.16
CA ALA A 65 -2.12 -7.70 -4.60
C ALA A 65 -1.38 -9.01 -4.25
N ARG A 66 -1.59 -9.58 -3.05
CA ARG A 66 -1.04 -10.90 -2.68
C ARG A 66 -1.56 -12.03 -3.58
N LYS A 67 -2.85 -12.01 -3.94
CA LYS A 67 -3.42 -13.01 -4.86
C LYS A 67 -2.80 -12.91 -6.25
N LEU A 68 -2.63 -11.69 -6.76
CA LEU A 68 -2.00 -11.44 -8.07
C LEU A 68 -0.52 -11.84 -8.07
N GLN A 69 0.20 -11.55 -6.99
CA GLN A 69 1.58 -11.98 -6.81
C GLN A 69 1.72 -13.51 -6.86
N ARG A 70 0.85 -14.24 -6.16
CA ARG A 70 0.85 -15.71 -6.17
C ARG A 70 0.43 -16.31 -7.52
N ALA A 71 -0.34 -15.58 -8.31
CA ALA A 71 -0.76 -15.98 -9.65
C ALA A 71 0.25 -15.60 -10.74
N GLY A 72 1.36 -14.93 -10.40
CA GLY A 72 2.34 -14.45 -11.37
C GLY A 72 1.86 -13.28 -12.25
N ASP A 73 0.70 -12.68 -11.95
CA ASP A 73 0.12 -11.61 -12.76
C ASP A 73 0.82 -10.26 -12.49
N ARG A 74 1.88 -9.99 -13.27
CA ARG A 74 2.66 -8.76 -13.18
C ARG A 74 1.82 -7.53 -13.50
N ALA A 75 1.06 -7.57 -14.60
CA ALA A 75 0.33 -6.40 -15.08
C ALA A 75 -0.75 -5.99 -14.07
N GLY A 76 -1.54 -6.97 -13.61
CA GLY A 76 -2.54 -6.76 -12.58
C GLY A 76 -1.91 -6.29 -11.26
N LEU A 77 -0.81 -6.92 -10.84
CA LEU A 77 -0.11 -6.52 -9.61
C LEU A 77 0.38 -5.07 -9.69
N THR A 78 1.09 -4.70 -10.76
CA THR A 78 1.60 -3.33 -10.94
C THR A 78 0.46 -2.32 -10.96
N ALA A 79 -0.67 -2.63 -11.61
CA ALA A 79 -1.83 -1.75 -11.64
C ALA A 79 -2.39 -1.50 -10.23
N VAL A 80 -2.60 -2.54 -9.41
CA VAL A 80 -3.15 -2.36 -8.05
C VAL A 80 -2.17 -1.62 -7.13
N LEU A 81 -0.87 -1.86 -7.26
CA LEU A 81 0.13 -1.15 -6.46
C LEU A 81 0.18 0.34 -6.82
N ARG A 82 0.03 0.70 -8.10
CA ARG A 82 -0.09 2.11 -8.53
C ARG A 82 -1.33 2.79 -7.95
N VAL A 83 -2.46 2.09 -7.87
CA VAL A 83 -3.66 2.61 -7.19
C VAL A 83 -3.38 2.86 -5.71
N MET A 84 -2.74 1.91 -5.02
CA MET A 84 -2.35 2.09 -3.60
C MET A 84 -1.41 3.29 -3.42
N VAL A 85 -0.43 3.48 -4.31
CA VAL A 85 0.48 4.64 -4.28
C VAL A 85 -0.30 5.95 -4.32
N LEU A 86 -1.26 6.08 -5.22
CA LEU A 86 -2.08 7.30 -5.35
C LEU A 86 -2.89 7.57 -4.07
N TRP A 87 -3.50 6.54 -3.49
CA TRP A 87 -4.30 6.68 -2.27
C TRP A 87 -3.45 7.01 -1.06
N LEU A 88 -2.33 6.31 -0.87
CA LEU A 88 -1.41 6.55 0.26
C LEU A 88 -0.77 7.95 0.18
N PHE A 89 -0.44 8.42 -1.03
CA PHE A 89 0.05 9.78 -1.22
C PHE A 89 -1.01 10.84 -0.87
N ARG A 90 -2.28 10.61 -1.24
CA ARG A 90 -3.38 11.51 -0.85
C ARG A 90 -3.60 11.53 0.66
N LEU A 91 -3.55 10.36 1.30
CA LEU A 91 -3.66 10.23 2.76
C LEU A 91 -2.49 10.93 3.47
N SER A 92 -1.25 10.77 2.98
CA SER A 92 -0.08 11.42 3.60
C SER A 92 -0.13 12.94 3.49
N ARG A 93 -0.74 13.47 2.43
CA ARG A 93 -0.96 14.91 2.22
C ARG A 93 -2.10 15.48 3.07
N GLY A 94 -2.90 14.66 3.75
CA GLY A 94 -4.11 15.10 4.46
C GLY A 94 -5.25 15.53 3.52
N ALA A 95 -5.22 15.10 2.25
CA ALA A 95 -6.24 15.44 1.26
C ALA A 95 -7.57 14.69 1.44
N VAL A 96 -7.60 13.74 2.39
CA VAL A 96 -8.79 12.96 2.77
C VAL A 96 -9.16 13.38 4.18
N ARG A 97 -10.43 13.70 4.43
CA ARG A 97 -10.92 13.93 5.81
C ARG A 97 -10.74 12.65 6.59
N LEU A 98 -9.77 12.64 7.49
CA LEU A 98 -9.55 11.57 8.45
C LEU A 98 -10.50 11.80 9.64
N PRO A 99 -11.08 10.75 10.25
CA PRO A 99 -11.82 10.89 11.49
C PRO A 99 -10.90 11.50 12.54
N GLY A 100 -11.31 12.64 13.12
CA GLY A 100 -10.52 13.42 14.07
C GLY A 100 -9.82 14.67 13.49
N ALA A 101 -9.81 14.86 12.16
CA ALA A 101 -9.30 16.08 11.53
C ALA A 101 -10.37 17.20 11.52
N GLN A 102 -10.82 17.61 12.71
CA GLN A 102 -11.39 18.93 12.93
C GLN A 102 -10.50 19.67 13.91
N GLN A 103 -9.65 20.54 13.38
CA GLN A 103 -9.20 21.83 13.93
C GLN A 103 -8.08 22.38 13.06
#